data_AF-A0A955C078-F1
#
_entry.id   AF-A0A955C078-F1
#
_cell.length_a   1.000
_cell.length_b   1.000
_cell.length_c   1.000
_cell.angle_alpha   90.00
_cell.angle_beta   90.00
_cell.angle_gamma   90.00
#
_symmetry.space_group_name_H-M   'P 1'
#
loop_
_entity.id
_entity.type
_entity.pdbx_description
1 polymer ?
#
loop_
_entity_poly.entity_id
_entity_poly.type
_entity_poly.pdbx_seq_one_letter_code
_entity_poly.pdbx_strand_id
1 'polypeptide(L)'
;MGARDKILSIIDKHLDSSRFREQHWEGSFFDYLDMVVANPKLARNAFQRVYDMILRYGTTRYTQFKQEFVHYKFFDDPFDNGADAVFGLDSALMRLVEFFKSASQGYGTDRRILMLHGPVGSSKSTIARLLKKGLEHYSHTDDGALYTFSWKVDGEEGPELHPCPMHEEPLKLIPREARKEIMAQINADLPEDQQLRVDGDLDPFCRRMFDDLLMKYDGSWRQVLEHVVVRRVILSEKDRIGIGTFQPKDEKNQDS
;
A
#
# COMPACT_ATOMS: atom_id res chain seq x y z
N MET A 1 -9.20 -26.83 -34.57
CA MET A 1 -8.87 -25.76 -33.61
C MET A 1 -7.35 -25.68 -33.54
N GLY A 2 -6.77 -24.60 -34.07
CA GLY A 2 -5.33 -24.52 -34.37
C GLY A 2 -4.46 -24.33 -33.12
N ALA A 3 -3.16 -24.58 -33.23
CA ALA A 3 -2.19 -24.33 -32.15
C ALA A 3 -2.20 -22.85 -31.71
N ARG A 4 -2.42 -21.93 -32.65
CA ARG A 4 -2.64 -20.50 -32.39
C ARG A 4 -3.84 -20.25 -31.47
N ASP A 5 -4.99 -20.87 -31.75
CA ASP A 5 -6.20 -20.68 -30.94
C ASP A 5 -6.01 -21.21 -29.52
N LYS A 6 -5.23 -22.29 -29.35
CA LYS A 6 -4.85 -22.80 -28.02
C LYS A 6 -3.98 -21.79 -27.27
N ILE A 7 -2.97 -21.20 -27.92
CA ILE A 7 -2.11 -20.18 -27.30
C ILE A 7 -2.91 -18.93 -26.93
N LEU A 8 -3.76 -18.44 -27.85
CA LEU A 8 -4.62 -17.28 -27.58
C LEU A 8 -5.61 -17.57 -26.44
N SER A 9 -6.21 -18.76 -26.39
CA SER A 9 -7.09 -19.13 -25.29
C SER A 9 -6.40 -19.19 -23.92
N ILE A 10 -5.09 -19.50 -23.89
CA ILE A 10 -4.29 -19.44 -22.65
C ILE A 10 -4.09 -17.98 -22.25
N ILE A 11 -3.77 -17.10 -23.19
CA ILE A 11 -3.60 -15.66 -22.94
C ILE A 11 -4.91 -15.05 -22.43
N ASP A 12 -6.03 -15.30 -23.10
CA ASP A 12 -7.34 -14.78 -22.72
C ASP A 12 -7.80 -15.31 -21.35
N LYS A 13 -7.46 -16.56 -21.02
CA LYS A 13 -7.74 -17.14 -19.69
C LYS A 13 -6.97 -16.43 -18.57
N HIS A 14 -5.80 -15.86 -18.86
CA HIS A 14 -4.99 -15.13 -17.89
C HIS A 14 -5.26 -13.61 -17.90
N LEU A 15 -5.87 -13.08 -18.97
CA LEU A 15 -6.36 -11.70 -19.08
C LEU A 15 -7.83 -11.64 -18.67
N ASP A 16 -8.10 -11.82 -17.37
CA ASP A 16 -9.43 -11.63 -16.81
C ASP A 16 -9.83 -10.14 -16.91
N SER A 17 -10.67 -9.82 -17.90
CA SER A 17 -11.13 -8.45 -18.16
C SER A 17 -11.92 -7.82 -17.01
N SER A 18 -12.55 -8.60 -16.14
CA SER A 18 -13.21 -8.10 -14.93
C SER A 18 -12.18 -7.68 -13.91
N ARG A 19 -11.23 -8.57 -13.60
CA ARG A 19 -10.14 -8.30 -12.66
C ARG A 19 -9.25 -7.15 -13.14
N PHE A 20 -9.02 -7.05 -14.45
CA PHE A 20 -8.30 -5.93 -15.04
C PHE A 20 -9.02 -4.60 -14.79
N ARG A 21 -10.35 -4.54 -15.02
CA ARG A 21 -11.14 -3.33 -14.76
C ARG A 21 -11.14 -2.93 -13.29
N GLU A 22 -11.25 -3.90 -12.38
CA GLU A 22 -11.19 -3.64 -10.94
C GLU A 22 -9.82 -3.12 -10.50
N GLN A 23 -8.74 -3.62 -11.11
CA GLN A 23 -7.36 -3.19 -10.84
C GLN A 23 -7.03 -1.81 -11.45
N HIS A 24 -7.76 -1.38 -12.46
CA HIS A 24 -7.63 -0.09 -13.13
C HIS A 24 -8.84 0.82 -12.88
N TRP A 25 -9.48 0.68 -11.71
CA TRP A 25 -10.58 1.55 -11.34
C TRP A 25 -10.10 3.01 -11.32
N GLU A 26 -10.89 3.88 -11.94
CA GLU A 26 -10.75 5.33 -11.88
C GLU A 26 -12.12 5.94 -11.55
N GLY A 27 -12.11 7.03 -10.79
CA GLY A 27 -13.31 7.73 -10.37
C GLY A 27 -13.01 9.12 -9.82
N SER A 28 -14.05 9.82 -9.41
CA SER A 28 -13.90 11.11 -8.75
C SER A 28 -13.43 10.96 -7.31
N PHE A 29 -12.99 12.07 -6.70
CA PHE A 29 -12.74 12.11 -5.27
C PHE A 29 -13.96 11.69 -4.44
N PHE A 30 -15.16 12.06 -4.87
CA PHE A 30 -16.40 11.75 -4.15
C PHE A 30 -16.74 10.26 -4.20
N ASP A 31 -16.55 9.61 -5.36
CA ASP A 31 -16.71 8.16 -5.47
C ASP A 31 -15.77 7.42 -4.51
N TYR A 32 -14.52 7.88 -4.42
CA TYR A 32 -13.55 7.35 -3.47
C TYR A 32 -13.97 7.57 -2.01
N LEU A 33 -14.49 8.75 -1.68
CA LEU A 33 -14.95 9.05 -0.33
C LEU A 33 -16.10 8.11 0.07
N ASP A 34 -17.06 7.86 -0.82
CA ASP A 34 -18.15 6.90 -0.59
C ASP A 34 -17.61 5.48 -0.36
N MET A 35 -16.58 5.08 -1.11
CA MET A 35 -15.90 3.80 -0.90
C MET A 35 -15.22 3.70 0.45
N VAL A 36 -14.57 4.77 0.92
CA VAL A 36 -13.93 4.80 2.25
C VAL A 36 -14.98 4.77 3.36
N VAL A 37 -16.10 5.48 3.22
CA VAL A 37 -17.19 5.44 4.20
C VAL A 37 -17.79 4.02 4.28
N ALA A 38 -17.96 3.34 3.14
CA ALA A 38 -18.45 1.97 3.10
C ALA A 38 -17.42 0.95 3.61
N ASN A 39 -16.13 1.17 3.32
CA ASN A 39 -15.04 0.30 3.75
C ASN A 39 -13.81 1.15 4.17
N PRO A 40 -13.71 1.51 5.46
CA PRO A 40 -12.61 2.33 5.97
C PRO A 40 -11.23 1.73 5.72
N LYS A 41 -11.11 0.41 5.58
CA LYS A 41 -9.84 -0.30 5.35
C LYS A 41 -9.10 0.17 4.08
N LEU A 42 -9.78 0.84 3.15
CA LEU A 42 -9.16 1.40 1.95
C LEU A 42 -8.14 2.50 2.26
N ALA A 43 -8.35 3.26 3.34
CA ALA A 43 -7.49 4.38 3.75
C ALA A 43 -6.45 3.99 4.83
N ARG A 44 -6.16 2.69 5.00
CA ARG A 44 -5.10 2.21 5.91
C ARG A 44 -3.72 2.72 5.50
N ASN A 45 -2.91 3.04 6.50
CA ASN A 45 -1.51 3.38 6.30
C ASN A 45 -0.66 2.14 5.93
N ALA A 46 0.60 2.37 5.55
CA ALA A 46 1.51 1.31 5.12
C ALA A 46 1.73 0.22 6.20
N PHE A 47 1.85 0.60 7.47
CA PHE A 47 2.07 -0.34 8.57
C PHE A 47 0.85 -1.22 8.84
N GLN A 48 -0.35 -0.62 8.85
CA GLN A 48 -1.62 -1.34 8.93
C GLN A 48 -1.74 -2.34 7.78
N ARG A 49 -1.38 -1.92 6.56
CA ARG A 49 -1.46 -2.77 5.36
C ARG A 49 -0.52 -3.97 5.45
N VAL A 50 0.73 -3.77 5.87
CA VAL A 50 1.70 -4.87 6.07
C VAL A 50 1.23 -5.81 7.18
N TYR A 51 0.74 -5.27 8.29
CA TYR A 51 0.27 -6.07 9.42
C TYR A 51 -0.92 -6.96 9.02
N ASP A 52 -1.94 -6.38 8.41
CA ASP A 52 -3.15 -7.10 7.97
C ASP A 52 -2.82 -8.14 6.89
N MET A 53 -1.90 -7.81 5.97
CA MET A 53 -1.39 -8.75 4.97
C MET A 53 -0.79 -10.00 5.62
N ILE A 54 0.07 -9.84 6.63
CA ILE A 54 0.70 -10.97 7.32
C ILE A 54 -0.37 -11.81 8.02
N LEU A 55 -1.32 -11.17 8.72
CA LEU A 55 -2.37 -11.86 9.45
C LEU A 55 -3.37 -12.59 8.57
N ARG A 56 -3.59 -12.14 7.33
CA ARG A 56 -4.53 -12.77 6.39
C ARG A 56 -4.27 -14.25 6.15
N TYR A 57 -3.02 -14.68 6.20
CA TYR A 57 -2.64 -16.08 6.01
C TYR A 57 -2.91 -16.96 7.25
N GLY A 58 -3.23 -16.33 8.37
CA GLY A 58 -3.51 -17.00 9.64
C GLY A 58 -2.25 -17.26 10.46
N THR A 59 -2.48 -17.65 11.71
CA THR A 59 -1.43 -17.95 12.68
C THR A 59 -1.68 -19.29 13.37
N THR A 60 -0.63 -19.92 13.86
CA THR A 60 -0.71 -21.09 14.75
C THR A 60 0.06 -20.79 16.03
N ARG A 61 -0.52 -21.16 17.18
CA ARG A 61 0.13 -21.02 18.48
C ARG A 61 0.68 -22.37 18.90
N TYR A 62 1.91 -22.36 19.42
CA TYR A 62 2.52 -23.56 19.99
C TYR A 62 3.38 -23.21 21.20
N THR A 63 3.64 -24.20 22.04
CA THR A 63 4.50 -24.04 23.22
C THR A 63 5.75 -24.86 23.03
N GLN A 64 6.91 -24.22 23.17
CA GLN A 64 8.22 -24.89 23.14
C GLN A 64 9.05 -24.38 24.32
N PHE A 65 9.67 -25.30 25.07
CA PHE A 65 10.48 -24.94 26.25
C PHE A 65 9.76 -24.03 27.25
N LYS A 66 8.46 -24.25 27.48
CA LYS A 66 7.57 -23.42 28.33
C LYS A 66 7.41 -21.96 27.88
N GLN A 67 7.76 -21.65 26.63
CA GLN A 67 7.50 -20.36 26.00
C GLN A 67 6.43 -20.53 24.92
N GLU A 68 5.50 -19.58 24.85
CA GLU A 68 4.51 -19.53 23.77
C GLU A 68 5.08 -18.82 22.55
N PHE A 69 4.89 -19.44 21.40
CA PHE A 69 5.26 -18.88 20.10
C PHE A 69 4.02 -18.74 19.23
N VAL A 70 4.01 -17.67 18.44
CA VAL A 70 3.04 -17.44 17.38
C VAL A 70 3.76 -17.59 16.06
N HIS A 71 3.38 -18.62 15.31
CA HIS A 71 3.86 -18.86 13.98
C HIS A 71 2.92 -18.18 12.98
N TYR A 72 3.46 -17.36 12.09
CA TYR A 72 2.71 -16.65 11.07
C TYR A 72 2.89 -17.36 9.73
N LYS A 73 1.81 -17.95 9.21
CA LYS A 73 1.84 -18.78 7.99
C LYS A 73 2.27 -18.01 6.75
N PHE A 74 2.21 -16.68 6.78
CA PHE A 74 2.78 -15.83 5.75
C PHE A 74 4.27 -16.13 5.47
N PHE A 75 5.05 -16.45 6.51
CA PHE A 75 6.47 -16.74 6.37
C PHE A 75 6.77 -18.17 5.90
N ASP A 76 5.75 -19.00 5.69
CA ASP A 76 5.88 -20.30 5.00
C ASP A 76 5.93 -20.16 3.48
N ASP A 77 5.92 -18.92 2.97
CA ASP A 77 5.90 -18.60 1.53
C ASP A 77 4.71 -19.24 0.79
N PRO A 78 3.49 -18.71 1.01
CA PRO A 78 2.27 -19.18 0.36
C PRO A 78 2.21 -18.87 -1.15
N PHE A 79 3.23 -18.19 -1.69
CA PHE A 79 3.27 -17.73 -3.08
C PHE A 79 4.02 -18.71 -3.97
N ASP A 80 5.20 -19.16 -3.52
CA ASP A 80 6.11 -20.00 -4.30
C ASP A 80 6.32 -21.40 -3.67
N ASN A 81 5.30 -21.92 -2.99
CA ASN A 81 5.30 -23.26 -2.36
C ASN A 81 6.48 -23.49 -1.41
N GLY A 82 6.80 -22.51 -0.57
CA GLY A 82 7.86 -22.67 0.43
C GLY A 82 9.28 -22.42 -0.07
N ALA A 83 9.48 -21.97 -1.32
CA ALA A 83 10.80 -21.70 -1.87
C ALA A 83 11.61 -20.71 -0.99
N ASP A 84 10.90 -19.76 -0.40
CA ASP A 84 11.46 -18.73 0.46
C ASP A 84 11.01 -18.83 1.91
N ALA A 85 10.49 -19.99 2.33
CA ALA A 85 9.98 -20.21 3.67
C ALA A 85 11.05 -19.99 4.75
N VAL A 86 10.65 -19.37 5.87
CA VAL A 86 11.53 -19.01 6.97
C VAL A 86 11.21 -19.86 8.19
N PHE A 87 12.08 -20.82 8.49
CA PHE A 87 11.93 -21.73 9.62
C PHE A 87 12.83 -21.36 10.81
N GLY A 88 12.39 -21.68 12.02
CA GLY A 88 13.20 -21.57 13.24
C GLY A 88 13.43 -20.14 13.74
N LEU A 89 12.76 -19.13 13.16
CA LEU A 89 12.91 -17.72 13.51
C LEU A 89 11.63 -17.13 14.14
N ASP A 90 10.70 -17.95 14.65
CA ASP A 90 9.41 -17.48 15.16
C ASP A 90 9.55 -16.38 16.22
N SER A 91 10.51 -16.47 17.15
CA SER A 91 10.75 -15.39 18.13
C SER A 91 11.11 -14.05 17.48
N ALA A 92 11.93 -14.08 16.43
CA ALA A 92 12.34 -12.87 15.70
C ALA A 92 11.19 -12.34 14.83
N LEU A 93 10.45 -13.23 14.17
CA LEU A 93 9.28 -12.90 13.36
C LEU A 93 8.15 -12.32 14.22
N MET A 94 7.94 -12.84 15.44
CA MET A 94 7.01 -12.26 16.41
C MET A 94 7.37 -10.81 16.75
N ARG A 95 8.64 -10.52 17.02
CA ARG A 95 9.09 -9.13 17.29
C ARG A 95 8.91 -8.22 16.08
N LEU A 96 9.17 -8.75 14.88
CA LEU A 96 8.94 -8.03 13.62
C LEU A 96 7.45 -7.70 13.42
N VAL A 97 6.56 -8.67 13.63
CA VAL A 97 5.12 -8.45 13.50
C VAL A 97 4.59 -7.53 14.60
N GLU A 98 5.11 -7.62 15.82
CA GLU A 98 4.77 -6.70 16.92
C GLU A 98 5.23 -5.27 16.61
N PHE A 99 6.36 -5.10 15.93
CA PHE A 99 6.78 -3.79 15.43
C PHE A 99 5.75 -3.22 14.44
N PHE A 100 5.29 -4.00 13.47
CA PHE A 100 4.26 -3.56 12.52
C PHE A 100 2.93 -3.23 13.22
N LYS A 101 2.53 -4.04 14.19
CA LYS A 101 1.35 -3.78 15.03
C LYS A 101 1.47 -2.48 15.84
N SER A 102 2.63 -2.24 16.45
CA SER A 102 2.87 -1.01 17.22
C SER A 102 2.90 0.22 16.32
N ALA A 103 3.49 0.09 15.12
CA ALA A 103 3.54 1.17 14.13
C ALA A 103 2.17 1.44 13.49
N SER A 104 1.34 0.41 13.30
CA SER A 104 -0.03 0.56 12.78
C SER A 104 -0.90 1.39 13.73
N GLN A 105 -0.66 1.27 15.03
CA GLN A 105 -1.27 2.06 16.10
C GLN A 105 -0.56 3.40 16.37
N GLY A 106 0.38 3.82 15.51
CA GLY A 106 1.07 5.12 15.52
C GLY A 106 1.57 5.59 16.89
N TYR A 107 2.11 4.68 17.71
CA TYR A 107 2.75 5.00 18.99
C TYR A 107 4.19 5.52 18.82
N GLY A 108 4.49 6.19 17.71
CA GLY A 108 5.81 6.73 17.37
C GLY A 108 6.80 5.71 16.82
N THR A 109 6.44 4.42 16.81
CA THR A 109 7.23 3.35 16.17
C THR A 109 7.26 3.49 14.65
N ASP A 110 6.24 4.09 14.06
CA ASP A 110 6.11 4.45 12.64
C ASP A 110 7.20 5.41 12.13
N ARG A 111 7.84 6.15 13.05
CA ARG A 111 8.92 7.11 12.73
C ARG A 111 10.32 6.52 12.89
N ARG A 112 10.44 5.23 13.22
CA ARG A 112 11.72 4.57 13.50
C ARG A 112 12.18 3.73 12.31
N ILE A 113 13.49 3.72 12.08
CA ILE A 113 14.10 2.83 11.09
C ILE A 113 14.11 1.41 11.66
N LEU A 114 13.44 0.49 10.96
CA LEU A 114 13.51 -0.94 11.25
C LEU A 114 14.78 -1.52 10.61
N MET A 115 15.70 -2.02 11.42
CA MET A 115 16.95 -2.62 10.96
C MET A 115 16.99 -4.11 11.26
N LEU A 116 17.04 -4.94 10.20
CA LEU A 116 17.28 -6.37 10.33
C LEU A 116 18.79 -6.64 10.36
N HIS A 117 19.32 -7.08 11.50
CA HIS A 117 20.73 -7.42 11.66
C HIS A 117 20.90 -8.85 12.20
N GLY A 118 22.03 -9.48 11.89
CA GLY A 118 22.33 -10.85 12.30
C GLY A 118 23.39 -11.52 11.43
N PRO A 119 23.84 -12.74 11.78
CA PRO A 119 24.86 -13.48 11.03
C PRO A 119 24.51 -13.70 9.56
N VAL A 120 25.51 -13.95 8.71
CA VAL A 120 25.28 -14.34 7.32
C VAL A 120 24.41 -15.60 7.28
N GLY A 121 23.46 -15.67 6.35
CA GLY A 121 22.52 -16.80 6.23
C GLY A 121 21.32 -16.78 7.18
N SER A 122 21.13 -15.72 7.99
CA SER A 122 20.00 -15.62 8.93
C SER A 122 18.67 -15.14 8.30
N SER A 123 18.40 -15.47 7.03
CA SER A 123 17.16 -15.17 6.30
C SER A 123 16.71 -13.69 6.21
N LYS A 124 17.57 -12.71 6.51
CA LYS A 124 17.22 -11.27 6.49
C LYS A 124 16.67 -10.81 5.13
N SER A 125 17.41 -11.10 4.06
CA SER A 125 17.01 -10.76 2.69
C SER A 125 15.79 -11.57 2.26
N THR A 126 15.67 -12.81 2.72
CA THR A 126 14.52 -13.69 2.47
C THR A 126 13.24 -13.10 3.04
N ILE A 127 13.27 -12.63 4.30
CA ILE A 127 12.15 -11.95 4.96
C ILE A 127 11.77 -10.68 4.20
N ALA A 128 12.75 -9.84 3.84
CA ALA A 128 12.49 -8.62 3.09
C ALA A 128 11.85 -8.91 1.73
N ARG A 129 12.35 -9.90 0.98
CA ARG A 129 11.79 -10.30 -0.32
C ARG A 129 10.38 -10.90 -0.17
N LEU A 130 10.12 -11.70 0.86
CA LEU A 130 8.76 -12.19 1.16
C LEU A 130 7.78 -11.05 1.43
N LEU A 131 8.17 -10.04 2.23
CA LEU A 131 7.33 -8.88 2.50
C LEU A 131 6.99 -8.11 1.21
N LYS A 132 7.96 -7.93 0.31
CA LYS A 132 7.74 -7.26 -0.98
C LYS A 132 6.78 -8.06 -1.88
N LYS A 133 7.05 -9.36 -2.07
CA LYS A 133 6.17 -10.28 -2.81
C LYS A 133 4.76 -10.28 -2.25
N GLY A 134 4.65 -10.34 -0.92
CA GLY A 134 3.40 -10.30 -0.20
C GLY A 134 2.61 -9.01 -0.46
N LEU A 135 3.27 -7.85 -0.41
CA LEU A 135 2.63 -6.56 -0.64
C LEU A 135 2.11 -6.42 -2.06
N GLU A 136 2.90 -6.85 -3.04
CA GLU A 136 2.51 -6.90 -4.45
C GLU A 136 1.27 -7.79 -4.62
N HIS A 137 1.31 -9.04 -4.16
CA HIS A 137 0.18 -9.96 -4.24
C HIS A 137 -1.06 -9.45 -3.50
N TYR A 138 -0.87 -8.88 -2.30
CA TYR A 138 -1.97 -8.36 -1.49
C TYR A 138 -2.66 -7.20 -2.19
N SER A 139 -1.91 -6.30 -2.84
CA SER A 139 -2.47 -5.15 -3.58
C SER A 139 -3.40 -5.55 -4.74
N HIS A 140 -3.22 -6.75 -5.29
CA HIS A 140 -4.10 -7.34 -6.30
C HIS A 140 -5.41 -7.91 -5.76
N THR A 141 -5.58 -7.95 -4.43
CA THR A 141 -6.81 -8.41 -3.77
C THR A 141 -7.66 -7.22 -3.33
N ASP A 142 -8.94 -7.45 -3.05
CA ASP A 142 -9.84 -6.39 -2.58
C ASP A 142 -9.50 -5.93 -1.16
N ASP A 143 -9.14 -6.84 -0.26
CA ASP A 143 -8.67 -6.43 1.07
C ASP A 143 -7.36 -5.66 1.00
N GLY A 144 -6.54 -5.83 -0.04
CA GLY A 144 -5.31 -5.07 -0.23
C GLY A 144 -5.46 -3.87 -1.16
N ALA A 145 -6.68 -3.50 -1.55
CA ALA A 145 -6.93 -2.35 -2.42
C ALA A 145 -6.41 -1.04 -1.80
N LEU A 146 -5.76 -0.24 -2.61
CA LEU A 146 -5.26 1.09 -2.28
C LEU A 146 -5.44 2.02 -3.48
N TYR A 147 -5.55 3.32 -3.18
CA TYR A 147 -5.87 4.34 -4.15
C TYR A 147 -4.91 5.52 -4.00
N THR A 148 -4.66 6.19 -5.13
CA THR A 148 -3.95 7.46 -5.23
C THR A 148 -4.74 8.35 -6.17
N PHE A 149 -4.30 9.59 -6.36
CA PHE A 149 -4.90 10.47 -7.35
C PHE A 149 -3.91 10.99 -8.40
N SER A 150 -4.49 11.51 -9.47
CA SER A 150 -3.85 12.27 -10.55
C SER A 150 -4.61 13.59 -10.73
N TRP A 151 -3.88 14.63 -11.14
CA TRP A 151 -4.46 15.93 -11.49
C TRP A 151 -4.84 15.96 -12.96
N LYS A 152 -6.10 16.25 -13.25
CA LYS A 152 -6.63 16.49 -14.58
C LYS A 152 -6.51 17.98 -14.92
N VAL A 153 -5.66 18.29 -15.88
CA VAL A 153 -5.39 19.67 -16.33
C VAL A 153 -5.72 19.78 -17.81
N ASP A 154 -6.23 20.92 -18.25
CA ASP A 154 -6.49 21.17 -19.67
C ASP A 154 -5.15 21.42 -20.39
N GLY A 155 -4.75 20.50 -21.27
CA GLY A 155 -3.58 20.61 -22.15
C GLY A 155 -3.93 21.11 -23.55
N GLU A 156 -2.92 21.24 -24.41
CA GLU A 156 -3.09 21.77 -25.78
C GLU A 156 -3.94 20.85 -26.68
N GLU A 157 -3.83 19.53 -26.50
CA GLU A 157 -4.54 18.51 -27.29
C GLU A 157 -5.75 17.91 -26.55
N GLY A 158 -6.06 18.40 -25.34
CA GLY A 158 -7.13 17.90 -24.49
C GLY A 158 -6.71 17.73 -23.03
N PRO A 159 -7.56 17.11 -22.19
CA PRO A 159 -7.25 16.93 -20.78
C PRO A 159 -6.08 15.95 -20.58
N GLU A 160 -5.07 16.39 -19.83
CA GLU A 160 -3.90 15.62 -19.44
C GLU A 160 -4.00 15.19 -17.97
N LEU A 161 -3.49 14.00 -17.65
CA LEU A 161 -3.44 13.47 -16.29
C LEU A 161 -2.00 13.51 -15.76
N HIS A 162 -1.78 14.28 -14.71
CA HIS A 162 -0.50 14.33 -14.01
C HIS A 162 -0.59 13.54 -12.69
N PRO A 163 0.00 12.33 -12.62
CA PRO A 163 -0.09 11.50 -11.42
C PRO A 163 0.62 12.14 -10.22
N CYS A 164 0.07 11.94 -9.01
CA CYS A 164 0.78 12.27 -7.77
C CYS A 164 2.12 11.50 -7.72
N PRO A 165 3.28 12.19 -7.67
CA PRO A 165 4.60 11.56 -7.69
C PRO A 165 4.85 10.64 -6.49
N MET A 166 4.25 10.98 -5.34
CA MET A 166 4.42 10.24 -4.08
C MET A 166 3.34 9.18 -3.84
N HIS A 167 2.43 8.99 -4.80
CA HIS A 167 1.25 8.12 -4.69
C HIS A 167 0.49 8.32 -3.39
N GLU A 168 0.23 9.59 -3.08
CA GLU A 168 -0.39 9.98 -1.83
C GLU A 168 -1.84 9.52 -1.73
N GLU A 169 -2.24 9.30 -0.49
CA GLU A 169 -3.61 8.95 -0.16
C GLU A 169 -4.55 10.15 -0.52
N PRO A 170 -5.70 9.92 -1.19
CA PRO A 170 -6.59 10.99 -1.64
C PRO A 170 -7.25 11.85 -0.53
N LEU A 171 -7.64 11.30 0.63
CA LEU A 171 -8.16 12.06 1.78
C LEU A 171 -7.18 13.17 2.26
N LYS A 172 -5.89 13.13 1.89
CA LYS A 172 -4.99 14.27 2.11
C LYS A 172 -5.41 15.56 1.38
N LEU A 173 -6.22 15.47 0.33
CA LEU A 173 -6.82 16.62 -0.38
C LEU A 173 -7.87 17.35 0.46
N ILE A 174 -8.34 16.74 1.55
CA ILE A 174 -9.23 17.39 2.51
C ILE A 174 -8.41 18.35 3.38
N PRO A 175 -8.86 19.61 3.57
CA PRO A 175 -8.24 20.55 4.50
C PRO A 175 -8.02 19.94 5.89
N ARG A 176 -6.89 20.24 6.51
CA ARG A 176 -6.40 19.53 7.70
C ARG A 176 -7.39 19.54 8.87
N GLU A 177 -8.08 20.65 9.07
CA GLU A 177 -9.07 20.84 10.12
C GLU A 177 -10.28 19.92 9.90
N ALA A 178 -10.87 19.98 8.69
CA ALA A 178 -11.99 19.13 8.31
C ALA A 178 -11.61 17.64 8.30
N ARG A 179 -10.38 17.32 7.88
CA ARG A 179 -9.86 15.95 7.89
C ARG A 179 -9.85 15.37 9.30
N LYS A 180 -9.45 16.13 10.32
CA LYS A 180 -9.49 15.65 11.72
C LYS A 180 -10.90 15.27 12.16
N GLU A 181 -11.89 16.09 11.82
CA GLU A 181 -13.29 15.82 12.16
C GLU A 181 -13.83 14.60 11.42
N ILE A 182 -13.56 14.49 10.11
CA ILE A 182 -13.98 13.35 9.29
C ILE A 182 -13.34 12.05 9.79
N MET A 183 -12.04 12.07 10.07
CA MET A 183 -11.35 10.89 10.62
C MET A 183 -11.90 10.50 11.99
N ALA A 184 -12.28 11.47 12.84
CA ALA A 184 -12.91 11.17 14.13
C ALA A 184 -14.28 10.50 13.95
N GLN A 185 -15.08 10.93 12.98
CA GLN A 185 -16.36 10.30 12.65
C GLN A 185 -16.18 8.88 12.13
N ILE A 186 -15.29 8.69 11.13
CA ILE A 186 -15.02 7.36 10.56
C ILE A 186 -14.47 6.40 11.64
N ASN A 187 -13.58 6.89 12.51
CA ASN A 187 -12.97 6.08 13.56
C ASN A 187 -13.90 5.81 14.75
N ALA A 188 -15.02 6.50 14.90
CA ALA A 188 -15.95 6.29 16.00
C ALA A 188 -16.58 4.89 15.98
N ASP A 189 -16.78 4.34 14.78
CA ASP A 189 -17.36 3.02 14.56
C ASP A 189 -16.29 1.92 14.42
N LEU A 190 -15.00 2.28 14.49
CA LEU A 190 -13.88 1.35 14.32
C LEU A 190 -13.27 0.94 15.66
N PRO A 191 -12.90 -0.35 15.82
CA PRO A 191 -12.05 -0.80 16.91
C PRO A 191 -10.74 -0.01 16.97
N GLU A 192 -10.19 0.17 18.19
CA GLU A 192 -8.96 0.94 18.42
C GLU A 192 -7.78 0.49 17.54
N ASP A 193 -7.65 -0.82 17.31
CA ASP A 193 -6.60 -1.43 16.49
C ASP A 193 -6.82 -1.27 14.97
N GLN A 194 -8.00 -0.79 14.55
CA GLN A 194 -8.37 -0.55 13.16
C GLN A 194 -8.61 0.92 12.84
N GLN A 195 -8.44 1.82 13.81
CA GLN A 195 -8.58 3.26 13.59
C GLN A 195 -7.60 3.74 12.51
N LEU A 196 -8.15 4.47 11.56
CA LEU A 196 -7.41 5.03 10.44
C LEU A 196 -6.67 6.30 10.85
N ARG A 197 -5.50 6.50 10.23
CA ARG A 197 -4.65 7.67 10.47
C ARG A 197 -4.13 8.20 9.15
N VAL A 198 -4.66 9.36 8.75
CA VAL A 198 -4.23 10.09 7.56
C VAL A 198 -3.51 11.36 8.01
N ASP A 199 -2.22 11.19 8.23
CA ASP A 199 -1.30 12.23 8.69
C ASP A 199 -0.48 12.83 7.54
N GLY A 200 0.10 13.98 7.82
CA GLY A 200 0.95 14.72 6.89
C GLY A 200 0.17 15.62 5.94
N ASP A 201 0.93 16.39 5.19
CA ASP A 201 0.42 17.29 4.17
C ASP A 201 0.68 16.69 2.78
N LEU A 202 0.10 17.31 1.75
CA LEU A 202 0.40 16.99 0.35
C LEU A 202 1.88 17.22 0.04
N ASP A 203 2.40 16.41 -0.88
CA ASP A 203 3.72 16.57 -1.48
C ASP A 203 3.86 17.93 -2.20
N PRO A 204 5.08 18.43 -2.43
CA PRO A 204 5.27 19.78 -2.99
C PRO A 204 4.59 20.01 -4.34
N PHE A 205 4.51 18.99 -5.20
CA PHE A 205 3.86 19.10 -6.50
C PHE A 205 2.34 19.17 -6.31
N CYS A 206 1.76 18.22 -5.58
CA CYS A 206 0.31 18.17 -5.35
C CYS A 206 -0.19 19.40 -4.57
N ARG A 207 0.59 19.89 -3.61
CA ARG A 207 0.28 21.11 -2.86
C ARG A 207 0.21 22.32 -3.77
N ARG A 208 1.20 22.50 -4.63
CA ARG A 208 1.22 23.61 -5.59
C ARG A 208 0.03 23.54 -6.54
N MET A 209 -0.28 22.37 -7.10
CA MET A 209 -1.46 22.17 -7.96
C MET A 209 -2.75 22.54 -7.23
N PHE A 210 -2.90 22.09 -5.98
CA PHE A 210 -4.06 22.39 -5.16
C PHE A 210 -4.19 23.90 -4.86
N ASP A 211 -3.10 24.56 -4.50
CA ASP A 211 -3.06 26.00 -4.19
C ASP A 211 -3.37 26.85 -5.44
N ASP A 212 -2.78 26.53 -6.59
CA ASP A 212 -3.01 27.24 -7.86
C ASP A 212 -4.48 27.12 -8.31
N LEU A 213 -5.08 25.93 -8.18
CA LEU A 213 -6.49 25.71 -8.49
C LEU A 213 -7.41 26.40 -7.47
N LEU A 214 -7.07 26.41 -6.18
CA LEU A 214 -7.82 27.17 -5.18
C LEU A 214 -7.84 28.66 -5.52
N MET A 215 -6.71 29.23 -5.94
CA MET A 215 -6.66 30.64 -6.37
C MET A 215 -7.53 30.87 -7.62
N LYS A 216 -7.48 29.96 -8.60
CA LYS A 216 -8.29 30.05 -9.83
C LYS A 216 -9.79 30.02 -9.56
N TYR A 217 -10.22 29.26 -8.56
CA TYR A 217 -11.63 29.06 -8.20
C TYR A 217 -12.06 29.84 -6.96
N ASP A 218 -11.37 30.95 -6.63
CA ASP A 218 -11.70 31.85 -5.51
C ASP A 218 -11.93 31.12 -4.17
N GLY A 219 -11.13 30.07 -3.91
CA GLY A 219 -11.17 29.27 -2.69
C GLY A 219 -12.17 28.09 -2.70
N SER A 220 -12.81 27.80 -3.84
CA SER A 220 -13.79 26.72 -3.95
C SER A 220 -13.13 25.33 -4.01
N TRP A 221 -12.99 24.68 -2.85
CA TRP A 221 -12.44 23.32 -2.74
C TRP A 221 -13.15 22.28 -3.62
N ARG A 222 -14.49 22.36 -3.74
CA ARG A 222 -15.26 21.42 -4.57
C ARG A 222 -14.88 21.50 -6.05
N GLN A 223 -14.63 22.71 -6.56
CA GLN A 223 -14.19 22.90 -7.94
C GLN A 223 -12.76 22.41 -8.15
N VAL A 224 -11.89 22.56 -7.15
CA VAL A 224 -10.55 21.95 -7.20
C VAL A 224 -10.62 20.43 -7.36
N LEU A 225 -11.54 19.77 -6.65
CA LEU A 225 -11.70 18.32 -6.75
C LEU A 225 -12.24 17.83 -8.10
N GLU A 226 -12.85 18.68 -8.92
CA GLU A 226 -13.21 18.32 -10.30
C GLU A 226 -11.98 18.05 -11.17
N HIS A 227 -10.81 18.58 -10.76
CA HIS A 227 -9.51 18.29 -11.34
C HIS A 227 -8.83 17.04 -10.76
N VAL A 228 -9.49 16.28 -9.90
CA VAL A 228 -8.89 15.11 -9.25
C VAL A 228 -9.51 13.84 -9.82
N VAL A 229 -8.65 12.98 -10.37
CA VAL A 229 -9.01 11.62 -10.77
C VAL A 229 -8.36 10.67 -9.78
N VAL A 230 -9.17 10.00 -8.97
CA VAL A 230 -8.70 8.93 -8.07
C VAL A 230 -8.59 7.65 -8.87
N ARG A 231 -7.51 6.89 -8.64
CA ARG A 231 -7.23 5.63 -9.33
C ARG A 231 -6.71 4.57 -8.37
N ARG A 232 -7.01 3.31 -8.66
CA ARG A 232 -6.42 2.18 -7.93
C ARG A 232 -4.93 2.08 -8.24
N VAL A 233 -4.15 1.67 -7.24
CA VAL A 233 -2.72 1.41 -7.39
C VAL A 233 -2.45 -0.04 -7.08
N ILE A 234 -1.66 -0.68 -7.94
CA ILE A 234 -1.07 -1.98 -7.70
C ILE A 234 0.40 -1.75 -7.34
N LEU A 235 0.83 -2.32 -6.22
CA LEU A 235 2.21 -2.22 -5.78
C LEU A 235 3.07 -3.14 -6.66
N SER A 236 4.23 -2.66 -7.08
CA SER A 236 5.16 -3.40 -7.94
C SER A 236 6.59 -3.11 -7.51
N GLU A 237 7.33 -4.14 -7.10
CA GLU A 237 8.77 -3.98 -6.85
C GLU A 237 9.52 -3.66 -8.14
N LYS A 238 9.15 -4.36 -9.23
CA LYS A 238 9.80 -4.24 -10.54
C LYS A 238 9.68 -2.83 -11.11
N ASP A 239 8.48 -2.26 -11.05
CA ASP A 239 8.18 -0.94 -11.60
C ASP A 239 8.36 0.17 -10.55
N ARG A 240 8.81 -0.18 -9.34
CA ARG A 240 9.05 0.71 -8.20
C ARG A 240 7.81 1.51 -7.77
N ILE A 241 6.64 0.90 -7.87
CA ILE A 241 5.36 1.50 -7.47
C ILE A 241 5.11 1.13 -6.01
N GLY A 242 5.28 2.10 -5.12
CA GLY A 242 5.11 1.96 -3.66
C GLY A 242 6.11 1.06 -2.94
N ILE A 243 6.95 0.30 -3.67
CA ILE A 243 8.06 -0.49 -3.13
C ILE A 243 9.38 0.03 -3.71
N GLY A 244 10.11 0.80 -2.91
CA GLY A 244 11.45 1.30 -3.26
C GLY A 244 12.55 0.36 -2.76
N THR A 245 13.56 0.12 -3.60
CA THR A 245 14.81 -0.53 -3.18
C THR A 245 15.99 0.39 -3.47
N PHE A 246 16.69 0.81 -2.42
CA PHE A 246 17.95 1.55 -2.53
C PHE A 246 19.09 0.61 -2.14
N GLN A 247 19.98 0.34 -3.09
CA GLN A 247 21.24 -0.33 -2.80
C GLN A 247 22.26 0.75 -2.48
N PRO A 248 22.87 0.75 -1.28
CA PRO A 248 23.99 1.63 -1.01
C PRO A 248 25.10 1.29 -2.00
N LYS A 249 25.33 2.16 -2.97
CA LYS A 249 26.50 2.09 -3.84
C LYS A 249 27.62 2.87 -3.16
N ASP A 250 28.78 2.24 -3.07
CA ASP A 250 30.01 2.95 -2.72
C ASP A 250 30.34 3.91 -3.87
N GLU A 251 30.48 5.21 -3.61
CA GLU A 251 30.81 6.24 -4.62
C GLU A 251 32.16 5.97 -5.33
N LYS A 252 32.97 5.04 -4.83
CA LYS A 252 34.33 4.75 -5.32
C LYS A 252 34.47 3.57 -6.28
N ASN A 253 33.41 2.81 -6.58
CA ASN A 253 33.52 1.73 -7.56
C ASN A 253 33.18 2.22 -8.98
N GLN A 254 34.23 2.57 -9.74
CA GLN A 254 34.20 2.97 -11.16
C GLN A 254 34.19 1.79 -12.15
N ASP A 255 33.74 0.60 -11.76
CA ASP A 255 33.59 -0.52 -12.72
C ASP A 255 32.12 -0.93 -12.83
N SER A 256 31.46 -0.44 -13.88
CA SER A 256 30.36 -1.09 -14.60
C SER A 256 30.30 -0.56 -16.02
#